data_AF-A0ABD6EBU4-F1
#
_entry.id   AF-A0ABD6EBU4-F1
#
_cell.length_a   1.000
_cell.length_b   1.000
_cell.length_c   1.000
_cell.angle_alpha   90.00
_cell.angle_beta   90.00
_cell.angle_gamma   90.00
#
_symmetry.space_group_name_H-M   'P 1'
#
loop_
_entity.id
_entity.type
_entity.pdbx_description
1 polymer ?
#
loop_
_entity_poly.entity_id
_entity_poly.type
_entity_poly.pdbx_seq_one_letter_code
_entity_poly.pdbx_strand_id
1 'polypeptide(L)'
;METRLKRELSGGDDKELMKPSDDDLWSMDAEDRLLRKLFEHKPVGPARHFHMACLVDYMNHIYEDEDIDFEDVLSENDLKRLELRSGPTEKDYPLVFSPVYRIRPTPDEIRTHLSDLYDMNEIEENEYIPDEISRYFDFSLPEDGFADLAMKKSEDSFRDKSSSVISPSVSTRSAGRRKRKNSGSST
;
A
#
# COMPACT_ATOMS: atom_id res chain seq x y z
N MET A 1 60.44 -23.46 6.74
CA MET A 1 60.46 -22.08 6.21
C MET A 1 59.40 -22.05 5.11
N GLU A 2 58.26 -21.37 5.14
CA GLU A 2 57.59 -20.39 6.02
C GLU A 2 56.08 -20.55 5.70
N THR A 3 55.23 -20.97 6.63
CA THR A 3 54.25 -20.14 7.35
C THR A 3 53.81 -18.80 6.72
N ARG A 4 52.47 -18.67 6.55
CA ARG A 4 51.64 -17.48 6.89
C ARG A 4 51.41 -16.41 5.80
N LEU A 5 50.16 -15.89 5.78
CA LEU A 5 49.54 -14.79 5.00
C LEU A 5 48.90 -15.24 3.67
N LYS A 6 47.57 -15.17 3.42
CA LYS A 6 46.44 -14.38 3.95
C LYS A 6 45.15 -15.22 3.75
N ARG A 7 44.45 -15.76 4.75
CA ARG A 7 43.36 -15.17 5.58
C ARG A 7 42.82 -13.83 5.10
N GLU A 8 41.49 -13.70 5.12
CA GLU A 8 40.63 -12.55 4.75
C GLU A 8 39.98 -12.66 3.35
N LEU A 9 38.95 -13.52 3.25
CA LEU A 9 37.63 -13.15 2.71
C LEU A 9 36.60 -13.97 3.51
N SER A 10 36.46 -13.57 4.77
CA SER A 10 35.26 -13.79 5.56
C SER A 10 34.28 -12.69 5.15
N GLY A 11 33.11 -13.09 4.70
CA GLY A 11 32.01 -12.22 4.34
C GLY A 11 30.80 -13.12 4.21
N GLY A 12 30.32 -13.61 5.36
CA GLY A 12 29.10 -14.39 5.44
C GLY A 12 27.94 -13.48 5.09
N ASP A 13 27.27 -13.84 4.00
CA ASP A 13 25.86 -13.51 3.75
C ASP A 13 25.13 -14.84 3.58
N ASP A 14 25.26 -15.70 4.59
CA ASP A 14 24.31 -16.77 4.82
C ASP A 14 23.04 -16.08 5.32
N LYS A 15 22.25 -15.53 4.38
CA LYS A 15 20.83 -15.29 4.62
C LYS A 15 20.22 -16.66 4.83
N GLU A 16 20.31 -17.14 6.06
CA GLU A 16 19.56 -18.26 6.56
C GLU A 16 18.12 -17.99 6.13
N LEU A 17 17.70 -18.73 5.10
CA LEU A 17 16.37 -18.67 4.52
C LEU A 17 15.47 -19.13 5.67
N MET A 18 14.99 -18.16 6.44
CA MET A 18 14.10 -18.37 7.57
C MET A 18 12.96 -19.19 6.99
N LYS A 19 12.94 -20.49 7.30
CA LYS A 19 11.94 -21.37 6.74
C LYS A 19 10.60 -20.78 7.15
N PRO A 20 9.65 -20.64 6.21
CA PRO A 20 8.32 -20.15 6.54
C PRO A 20 7.82 -20.96 7.74
N SER A 21 7.35 -20.26 8.77
CA SER A 21 6.71 -20.92 9.90
C SER A 21 5.53 -21.73 9.37
N ASP A 22 5.11 -22.79 10.07
CA ASP A 22 3.90 -23.53 9.66
C ASP A 22 2.64 -22.62 9.61
N ASP A 23 2.70 -21.43 10.21
CA ASP A 23 1.66 -20.40 10.17
C ASP A 23 1.65 -19.59 8.84
N ASP A 24 2.70 -19.68 8.02
CA ASP A 24 2.84 -19.01 6.72
C ASP A 24 2.41 -19.91 5.55
N LEU A 25 1.84 -21.07 5.84
CA LEU A 25 1.37 -22.01 4.85
C LEU A 25 0.00 -21.57 4.28
N TRP A 26 -0.08 -21.49 2.95
CA TRP A 26 -1.34 -21.32 2.22
C TRP A 26 -2.19 -22.59 2.39
N SER A 27 -3.18 -22.54 3.28
CA SER A 27 -4.19 -23.60 3.39
C SER A 27 -5.18 -23.52 2.22
N MET A 28 -5.89 -24.62 1.95
CA MET A 28 -6.94 -24.63 0.92
C MET A 28 -7.99 -23.52 1.16
N ASP A 29 -8.37 -23.27 2.42
CA ASP A 29 -9.33 -22.20 2.76
C ASP A 29 -8.78 -20.80 2.47
N ALA A 30 -7.47 -20.58 2.69
CA ALA A 30 -6.82 -19.30 2.39
C ALA A 30 -6.68 -19.10 0.87
N GLU A 31 -6.30 -20.15 0.14
CA GLU A 31 -6.18 -20.12 -1.31
C GLU A 31 -7.54 -19.88 -1.97
N ASP A 32 -8.57 -20.62 -1.56
CA ASP A 32 -9.92 -20.47 -2.10
C ASP A 32 -10.47 -19.05 -1.85
N ARG A 33 -10.27 -18.48 -0.65
CA ARG A 33 -10.66 -17.09 -0.39
C ARG A 33 -9.90 -16.10 -1.27
N LEU A 34 -8.58 -16.27 -1.43
CA LEU A 34 -7.79 -15.42 -2.31
C LEU A 34 -8.34 -15.46 -3.73
N LEU A 35 -8.60 -16.65 -4.26
CA LEU A 35 -9.13 -16.84 -5.61
C LEU A 35 -10.52 -16.19 -5.78
N ARG A 36 -11.42 -16.34 -4.79
CA ARG A 36 -12.72 -15.64 -4.81
C ARG A 36 -12.54 -14.12 -4.86
N LYS A 37 -11.63 -13.56 -4.08
CA LYS A 37 -11.38 -12.11 -4.04
C LYS A 37 -10.66 -11.57 -5.27
N LEU A 38 -9.91 -12.39 -6.02
CA LEU A 38 -9.31 -11.99 -7.30
C LEU A 38 -10.35 -11.64 -8.38
N PHE A 39 -11.56 -12.19 -8.29
CA PHE A 39 -12.64 -11.81 -9.21
C PHE A 39 -13.11 -10.36 -9.00
N GLU A 40 -12.99 -9.84 -7.78
CA GLU A 40 -13.37 -8.47 -7.41
C GLU A 40 -12.20 -7.49 -7.50
N HIS A 41 -10.97 -7.99 -7.34
CA HIS A 41 -9.77 -7.18 -7.22
C HIS A 41 -8.67 -7.68 -8.15
N LYS A 42 -8.32 -6.86 -9.13
CA LYS A 42 -7.30 -7.19 -10.13
C LYS A 42 -5.91 -6.73 -9.67
N PRO A 43 -4.98 -7.62 -9.31
CA PRO A 43 -3.67 -7.27 -8.78
C PRO A 43 -2.64 -6.86 -9.85
N VAL A 44 -3.09 -6.57 -11.08
CA VAL A 44 -2.26 -6.11 -12.20
C VAL A 44 -2.82 -4.80 -12.76
N GLY A 45 -1.98 -4.08 -13.49
CA GLY A 45 -2.40 -2.91 -14.26
C GLY A 45 -2.26 -1.59 -13.51
N PRO A 46 -2.91 -0.52 -14.01
CA PRO A 46 -2.73 0.82 -13.46
C PRO A 46 -3.12 0.92 -11.98
N ALA A 47 -4.11 0.14 -11.55
CA ALA A 47 -4.61 0.12 -10.18
C ALA A 47 -4.04 -1.05 -9.33
N ARG A 48 -3.00 -1.76 -9.81
CA ARG A 48 -2.47 -2.97 -9.15
C ARG A 48 -2.17 -2.77 -7.66
N HIS A 49 -1.60 -1.63 -7.30
CA HIS A 49 -1.20 -1.37 -5.91
C HIS A 49 -2.42 -1.15 -5.01
N PHE A 50 -3.48 -0.53 -5.53
CA PHE A 50 -4.73 -0.35 -4.81
C PHE A 50 -5.43 -1.70 -4.61
N HIS A 51 -5.58 -2.49 -5.67
CA HIS A 51 -6.21 -3.80 -5.56
C HIS A 51 -5.40 -4.77 -4.70
N MET A 52 -4.07 -4.72 -4.75
CA MET A 52 -3.22 -5.52 -3.86
C MET A 52 -3.44 -5.13 -2.39
N ALA A 53 -3.60 -3.84 -2.08
CA ALA A 53 -3.91 -3.40 -0.72
C ALA A 53 -5.30 -3.90 -0.26
N CYS A 54 -6.30 -3.88 -1.15
CA CYS A 54 -7.61 -4.45 -0.85
C CYS A 54 -7.51 -5.96 -0.58
N LEU A 55 -6.77 -6.71 -1.40
CA LEU A 55 -6.57 -8.15 -1.20
C LEU A 55 -5.94 -8.44 0.17
N VAL A 56 -4.91 -7.69 0.56
CA VAL A 56 -4.31 -7.84 1.90
C VAL A 56 -5.31 -7.57 3.01
N ASP A 57 -6.16 -6.55 2.86
CA ASP A 57 -7.19 -6.25 3.85
C ASP A 57 -8.22 -7.38 3.97
N TYR A 58 -8.80 -7.81 2.86
CA TYR A 58 -9.79 -8.91 2.84
C TYR A 58 -9.21 -10.27 3.21
N MET A 59 -7.93 -10.52 2.95
CA MET A 59 -7.28 -11.75 3.41
C MET A 59 -7.04 -11.76 4.92
N ASN A 60 -7.04 -10.59 5.57
CA ASN A 60 -6.81 -10.47 7.01
C ASN A 60 -8.10 -10.20 7.80
N HIS A 61 -9.15 -9.72 7.13
CA HIS A 61 -10.42 -9.30 7.71
C HIS A 61 -11.58 -9.85 6.89
N ILE A 62 -12.61 -10.36 7.57
CA ILE A 62 -13.87 -10.75 6.96
C ILE A 62 -14.93 -9.73 7.37
N TYR A 63 -15.51 -9.04 6.40
CA TYR A 63 -16.59 -8.10 6.63
C TYR A 63 -17.95 -8.77 6.42
N GLU A 64 -18.89 -8.45 7.28
CA GLU A 64 -20.25 -8.98 7.21
C GLU A 64 -21.01 -8.60 5.93
N ASP A 65 -20.66 -7.46 5.34
CA ASP A 65 -21.26 -6.93 4.12
C ASP A 65 -20.45 -7.27 2.86
N GLU A 66 -19.54 -8.25 2.93
CA GLU A 66 -18.89 -8.78 1.72
C GLU A 66 -19.92 -9.41 0.77
N ASP A 67 -19.74 -9.19 -0.52
CA ASP A 67 -20.60 -9.76 -1.57
C ASP A 67 -20.37 -11.27 -1.81
N ILE A 68 -19.32 -11.85 -1.20
CA ILE A 68 -18.91 -13.26 -1.36
C ILE A 68 -19.28 -14.05 -0.11
N ASP A 69 -19.81 -15.26 -0.31
CA ASP A 69 -20.00 -16.25 0.75
C ASP A 69 -18.69 -16.48 1.53
N PHE A 70 -18.72 -16.20 2.84
CA PHE A 70 -17.56 -16.23 3.75
C PHE A 70 -17.74 -17.22 4.92
N GLU A 71 -18.81 -18.01 4.92
CA GLU A 71 -19.16 -18.93 6.01
C GLU A 71 -18.10 -20.00 6.26
N ASP A 72 -17.41 -20.43 5.20
CA ASP A 72 -16.34 -21.44 5.22
C ASP A 72 -15.04 -20.95 5.86
N VAL A 73 -14.78 -19.64 5.81
CA VAL A 73 -13.59 -19.01 6.40
C VAL A 73 -13.86 -18.36 7.76
N LEU A 74 -15.10 -18.44 8.25
CA LEU A 74 -15.53 -17.87 9.53
C LEU A 74 -15.52 -18.93 10.64
N SER A 75 -15.24 -18.53 11.88
CA SER A 75 -15.30 -19.46 13.01
C SER A 75 -16.76 -19.81 13.36
N GLU A 76 -17.01 -21.02 13.88
CA GLU A 76 -18.37 -21.41 14.31
C GLU A 76 -18.97 -20.44 15.35
N ASN A 77 -18.13 -19.83 16.19
CA ASN A 77 -18.58 -18.87 17.18
C ASN A 77 -18.97 -17.54 16.54
N ASP A 78 -18.19 -17.07 15.56
CA ASP A 78 -18.49 -15.83 14.85
C ASP A 78 -19.70 -15.99 13.91
N LEU A 79 -19.89 -17.18 13.35
CA LEU A 79 -21.09 -17.52 12.58
C LEU A 79 -22.35 -17.41 13.43
N LYS A 80 -22.32 -17.96 14.66
CA LYS A 80 -23.43 -17.80 15.62
C LYS A 80 -23.67 -16.34 16.00
N ARG A 81 -22.61 -15.53 16.09
CA ARG A 81 -22.75 -14.08 16.36
C ARG A 81 -23.44 -13.36 15.20
N LEU A 82 -23.14 -13.76 13.96
CA LEU A 82 -23.79 -13.24 12.75
C LEU A 82 -25.27 -13.63 12.72
N GLU A 83 -25.58 -14.92 12.94
CA GLU A 83 -26.96 -15.44 12.98
C GLU A 83 -27.81 -14.74 14.03
N LEU A 84 -27.28 -14.57 15.25
CA LEU A 84 -27.99 -13.88 16.34
C LEU A 84 -28.26 -12.41 16.02
N ARG A 85 -27.42 -11.80 15.18
CA ARG A 85 -27.55 -10.43 14.72
C ARG A 85 -28.48 -10.29 13.52
N SER A 86 -28.86 -11.38 12.86
CA SER A 86 -29.79 -11.38 11.73
C SER A 86 -31.21 -11.09 12.21
N GLY A 87 -31.54 -9.80 12.28
CA GLY A 87 -32.86 -9.28 12.65
C GLY A 87 -33.19 -8.02 11.85
N PRO A 88 -34.43 -7.53 11.89
CA PRO A 88 -34.90 -6.38 11.08
C PRO A 88 -34.38 -5.01 11.58
N THR A 89 -33.48 -5.00 12.55
CA THR A 89 -32.86 -3.78 13.09
C THR A 89 -31.83 -3.21 12.14
N GLU A 90 -31.95 -1.93 11.84
CA GLU A 90 -30.96 -1.14 11.11
C GLU A 90 -29.60 -1.22 11.84
N LYS A 91 -28.53 -1.48 11.08
CA LYS A 91 -27.19 -1.75 11.58
C LYS A 91 -26.33 -0.51 11.35
N ASP A 92 -25.82 0.09 12.43
CA ASP A 92 -24.99 1.31 12.36
C ASP A 92 -23.61 1.08 11.70
N TYR A 93 -23.10 -0.16 11.71
CA TYR A 93 -21.81 -0.53 11.16
C TYR A 93 -21.74 -2.03 10.83
N PRO A 94 -20.98 -2.45 9.80
CA PRO A 94 -20.72 -3.86 9.53
C PRO A 94 -19.80 -4.46 10.60
N LEU A 95 -20.02 -5.73 10.94
CA LEU A 95 -19.08 -6.46 11.77
C LEU A 95 -17.85 -6.89 10.97
N VAL A 96 -16.71 -6.94 11.65
CA VAL A 96 -15.43 -7.40 11.09
C VAL A 96 -14.94 -8.57 11.93
N PHE A 97 -14.57 -9.64 11.27
CA PHE A 97 -14.08 -10.88 11.86
C PHE A 97 -12.68 -11.22 11.36
N SER A 98 -12.02 -12.11 12.08
CA SER A 98 -10.75 -12.68 11.65
C SER A 98 -11.02 -14.03 10.97
N PRO A 99 -10.37 -14.33 9.83
CA PRO A 99 -10.49 -15.63 9.19
C PRO A 99 -9.90 -16.76 10.02
N VAL A 100 -10.41 -17.97 9.79
CA VAL A 100 -10.03 -19.22 10.49
C VAL A 100 -8.62 -19.70 10.08
N TYR A 101 -8.24 -19.52 8.82
CA TYR A 101 -6.88 -19.83 8.38
C TYR A 101 -5.86 -18.91 9.08
N ARG A 102 -4.61 -19.37 9.16
CA ARG A 102 -3.57 -18.73 9.99
C ARG A 102 -2.79 -17.64 9.28
N ILE A 103 -2.49 -17.84 8.00
CA ILE A 103 -1.67 -16.91 7.23
C ILE A 103 -2.28 -15.50 7.27
N ARG A 104 -1.42 -14.50 7.44
CA ARG A 104 -1.79 -13.08 7.37
C ARG A 104 -0.92 -12.40 6.31
N PRO A 105 -1.25 -12.61 5.04
CA PRO A 105 -0.30 -12.36 3.96
C PRO A 105 -0.06 -10.87 3.77
N THR A 106 1.20 -10.53 3.50
CA THR A 106 1.65 -9.22 3.04
C THR A 106 1.47 -9.08 1.53
N PRO A 107 1.52 -7.84 0.96
CA PRO A 107 1.42 -7.64 -0.48
C PRO A 107 2.42 -8.48 -1.29
N ASP A 108 3.64 -8.64 -0.78
CA ASP A 108 4.71 -9.37 -1.45
C ASP A 108 4.47 -10.88 -1.42
N GLU A 109 3.90 -11.42 -0.35
CA GLU A 109 3.54 -12.84 -0.25
C GLU A 109 2.39 -13.19 -1.18
N ILE A 110 1.34 -12.34 -1.25
CA ILE A 110 0.26 -12.52 -2.23
C ILE A 110 0.85 -12.47 -3.64
N ARG A 111 1.67 -11.46 -3.96
CA ARG A 111 2.26 -11.34 -5.29
C ARG A 111 3.15 -12.53 -5.65
N THR A 112 3.94 -13.03 -4.70
CA THR A 112 4.81 -14.20 -4.90
C THR A 112 3.99 -15.44 -5.15
N HIS A 113 2.94 -15.68 -4.35
CA HIS A 113 2.05 -16.82 -4.52
C HIS A 113 1.32 -16.79 -5.87
N LEU A 114 0.78 -15.63 -6.26
CA LEU A 114 0.14 -15.47 -7.58
C LEU A 114 1.13 -15.60 -8.73
N SER A 115 2.38 -15.16 -8.54
CA SER A 115 3.43 -15.31 -9.57
C SER A 115 3.81 -16.75 -9.82
N ASP A 116 3.74 -17.60 -8.79
CA ASP A 116 3.98 -19.05 -8.93
C ASP A 116 2.82 -19.74 -9.67
N LEU A 117 1.57 -19.30 -9.44
CA LEU A 117 0.37 -19.89 -10.05
C LEU A 117 0.11 -19.41 -11.48
N TYR A 118 0.33 -18.12 -11.76
CA TYR A 118 -0.20 -17.45 -12.96
C TYR A 118 0.83 -16.66 -13.78
N ASP A 119 2.09 -16.59 -13.33
CA ASP A 119 3.12 -15.68 -13.88
C ASP A 119 2.61 -14.24 -14.04
N MET A 120 2.64 -13.50 -12.92
CA MET A 120 2.10 -12.13 -12.86
C MET A 120 2.79 -11.17 -13.83
N ASN A 121 4.04 -11.42 -14.21
CA ASN A 121 4.74 -10.52 -15.11
C ASN A 121 4.19 -10.64 -16.54
N GLU A 122 3.92 -11.87 -17.00
CA GLU A 122 3.33 -12.09 -18.33
C GLU A 122 1.91 -11.51 -18.42
N ILE A 123 1.12 -11.61 -17.35
CA ILE A 123 -0.22 -11.02 -17.31
C ILE A 123 -0.16 -9.49 -17.36
N GLU A 124 0.77 -8.90 -16.60
CA GLU A 124 0.94 -7.45 -16.54
C GLU A 124 1.40 -6.86 -17.89
N GLU A 125 2.29 -7.54 -18.62
CA GLU A 125 2.72 -7.13 -19.96
C GLU A 125 1.60 -7.19 -21.00
N ASN A 126 0.69 -8.17 -20.86
CA ASN A 126 -0.44 -8.35 -21.76
C ASN A 126 -1.67 -7.53 -21.35
N GLU A 127 -1.57 -6.73 -20.29
CA GLU A 127 -2.69 -5.97 -19.80
C GLU A 127 -3.01 -4.78 -20.71
N TYR A 128 -4.28 -4.70 -21.10
CA TYR A 128 -4.77 -3.55 -21.83
C TYR A 128 -4.80 -2.31 -20.93
N ILE A 129 -4.01 -1.30 -21.29
CA ILE A 129 -4.03 0.01 -20.65
C ILE A 129 -4.68 1.01 -21.62
N PRO A 130 -5.85 1.57 -21.30
CA PRO A 130 -6.49 2.59 -22.12
C PRO A 130 -5.57 3.80 -22.35
N ASP A 131 -5.60 4.33 -23.57
CA ASP A 131 -4.76 5.46 -23.99
C ASP A 131 -4.95 6.70 -23.12
N GLU A 132 -6.15 6.88 -22.54
CA GLU A 132 -6.48 8.01 -21.65
C GLU A 132 -5.60 8.04 -20.41
N ILE A 133 -5.25 6.88 -19.86
CA ILE A 133 -4.41 6.75 -18.67
C ILE A 133 -2.94 7.00 -19.03
N SER A 134 -2.54 6.58 -20.23
CA SER A 134 -1.19 6.77 -20.76
C SER A 134 -0.94 8.20 -21.26
N ARG A 135 -2.00 9.00 -21.42
CA ARG A 135 -1.90 10.35 -21.98
C ARG A 135 -1.35 11.32 -20.93
N TYR A 136 -0.22 11.93 -21.27
CA TYR A 136 0.32 13.05 -20.50
C TYR A 136 -0.49 14.31 -20.78
N PHE A 137 -0.96 14.95 -19.73
CA PHE A 137 -1.56 16.28 -19.79
C PHE A 137 -0.64 17.26 -19.08
N ASP A 138 -0.42 18.42 -19.70
CA ASP A 138 0.16 19.53 -18.97
C ASP A 138 -0.82 19.97 -17.89
N PHE A 139 -0.34 19.96 -16.64
CA PHE A 139 -1.13 20.42 -15.52
C PHE A 139 -1.49 21.91 -15.71
N SER A 140 -2.77 22.17 -15.88
CA SER A 140 -3.34 23.52 -15.90
C SER A 140 -4.28 23.67 -14.71
N LEU A 141 -4.17 24.82 -14.03
CA LEU A 141 -5.11 25.18 -12.98
C LEU A 141 -6.45 25.55 -13.64
N PRO A 142 -7.59 25.15 -13.07
CA PRO A 142 -8.89 25.63 -13.52
C PRO A 142 -8.92 27.16 -13.57
N GLU A 143 -9.49 27.72 -14.63
CA GLU A 143 -9.56 29.17 -14.82
C GLU A 143 -10.41 29.84 -13.72
N ASP A 144 -11.44 29.14 -13.24
CA ASP A 144 -12.29 29.61 -12.14
C ASP A 144 -11.64 29.36 -10.76
N GLY A 145 -11.35 30.46 -10.04
CA GLY A 145 -10.90 30.46 -8.65
C GLY A 145 -9.39 30.41 -8.44
N PHE A 146 -8.59 30.16 -9.48
CA PHE A 146 -7.12 30.07 -9.38
C PHE A 146 -6.38 30.99 -10.37
N ALA A 147 -7.10 31.82 -11.11
CA ALA A 147 -6.52 32.79 -12.05
C ALA A 147 -5.44 33.68 -11.40
N ASP A 148 -5.62 34.10 -10.15
CA ASP A 148 -4.66 34.93 -9.42
C ASP A 148 -3.30 34.24 -9.25
N LEU A 149 -3.28 32.91 -9.07
CA LEU A 149 -2.05 32.12 -8.96
C LEU A 149 -1.36 31.99 -10.33
N ALA A 150 -2.13 31.80 -11.39
CA ALA A 150 -1.61 31.74 -12.76
C ALA A 150 -1.01 33.10 -13.18
N MET A 151 -1.69 34.20 -12.86
CA MET A 151 -1.20 35.57 -13.11
C MET A 151 0.08 35.85 -12.34
N LYS A 152 0.15 35.49 -11.06
CA LYS A 152 1.36 35.68 -10.23
C LYS A 152 2.56 34.89 -10.74
N LYS A 153 2.36 33.65 -11.21
CA LYS A 153 3.42 32.84 -11.84
C LYS A 153 3.95 33.50 -13.12
N SER A 154 3.09 34.15 -13.90
CA SER A 154 3.51 34.89 -15.11
C SER A 154 4.31 36.16 -14.77
N GLU A 155 3.97 36.83 -13.67
CA GLU A 155 4.67 38.04 -13.21
C GLU A 155 6.07 37.72 -12.66
N ASP A 156 6.21 36.65 -11.88
CA ASP A 156 7.52 36.21 -11.35
C ASP A 156 8.43 35.67 -12.47
N SER A 157 7.89 34.94 -13.45
CA SER A 157 8.67 34.46 -14.61
C SER A 157 9.08 35.57 -15.59
N PHE A 158 8.45 36.75 -15.55
CA PHE A 158 8.90 37.93 -16.28
C PHE A 158 10.05 38.66 -15.56
N ARG A 159 10.10 38.58 -14.22
CA ARG A 159 11.19 39.16 -13.41
C ARG A 159 12.47 38.32 -13.47
N ASP A 160 12.37 37.01 -13.65
CA ASP A 160 13.53 36.11 -13.71
C ASP A 160 14.18 35.96 -15.11
N LYS A 161 13.61 36.55 -16.17
CA LYS A 161 14.26 36.59 -17.50
C LYS A 161 15.53 37.43 -17.55
N SER A 162 15.89 38.14 -16.47
CA SER A 162 17.20 38.78 -16.31
C SER A 162 18.27 37.89 -15.65
N SER A 163 17.99 36.65 -15.25
CA SER A 163 19.02 35.76 -14.68
C SER A 163 18.78 34.28 -14.98
N SER A 164 19.50 33.82 -15.99
CA SER A 164 20.04 32.46 -16.20
C SER A 164 19.81 31.42 -15.07
N VAL A 165 19.05 30.37 -15.40
CA VAL A 165 19.07 28.98 -14.85
C VAL A 165 19.54 28.76 -13.41
N ILE A 166 18.61 28.45 -12.50
CA ILE A 166 18.88 27.59 -11.34
C ILE A 166 17.64 26.70 -11.07
N SER A 167 17.82 25.38 -11.18
CA SER A 167 16.85 24.35 -10.78
C SER A 167 16.55 24.43 -9.28
N PRO A 168 15.33 24.10 -8.81
CA PRO A 168 15.00 24.22 -7.40
C PRO A 168 15.72 23.13 -6.60
N SER A 169 16.67 23.53 -5.75
CA SER A 169 17.20 22.68 -4.70
C SER A 169 16.18 22.57 -3.58
N VAL A 170 15.89 21.34 -3.15
CA VAL A 170 15.08 21.04 -1.98
C VAL A 170 15.73 21.69 -0.76
N SER A 171 15.13 22.78 -0.28
CA SER A 171 15.55 23.44 0.95
C SER A 171 14.96 22.69 2.14
N THR A 172 15.80 21.88 2.77
CA THR A 172 15.50 21.21 4.04
C THR A 172 15.29 22.26 5.13
N ARG A 173 14.04 22.41 5.59
CA ARG A 173 13.72 23.26 6.75
C ARG A 173 14.24 22.58 8.01
N SER A 174 15.44 22.96 8.44
CA SER A 174 15.96 22.59 9.77
C SER A 174 15.20 23.35 10.86
N ALA A 175 14.70 22.59 11.82
CA ALA A 175 14.04 23.07 13.03
C ALA A 175 14.97 23.94 13.87
N GLY A 176 14.45 25.03 14.43
CA GLY A 176 15.24 25.87 15.33
C GLY A 176 14.49 26.94 16.11
N ARG A 177 14.18 26.59 17.37
CA ARG A 177 14.27 27.48 18.55
C ARG A 177 13.03 28.29 18.96
N ARG A 178 12.18 27.67 19.80
CA ARG A 178 11.34 28.34 20.80
C ARG A 178 12.14 28.65 22.08
N LYS A 179 11.60 29.58 22.89
CA LYS A 179 11.96 30.03 24.27
C LYS A 179 13.04 31.12 24.34
N ARG A 180 12.89 32.26 25.05
CA ARG A 180 12.00 32.65 26.18
C ARG A 180 11.72 34.16 26.14
N LYS A 181 10.48 34.56 26.46
CA LYS A 181 10.06 35.94 26.71
C LYS A 181 10.39 36.30 28.16
N ASN A 182 11.13 37.39 28.36
CA ASN A 182 11.45 37.96 29.68
C ASN A 182 10.47 39.11 29.94
N SER A 183 9.80 39.11 31.09
CA SER A 183 9.04 40.25 31.60
C SER A 183 9.18 40.24 33.13
N GLY A 184 9.77 41.30 33.69
CA GLY A 184 10.10 41.42 35.11
C GLY A 184 9.05 42.13 35.96
N SER A 185 9.34 42.20 37.26
CA SER A 185 9.02 43.24 38.27
C SER A 185 9.46 42.66 39.62
N SER A 186 10.42 43.25 40.34
CA SER A 186 10.27 44.39 41.26
C SER A 186 9.34 44.09 42.44
N THR A 187 9.91 43.61 43.55
CA THR A 187 10.15 44.33 44.82
C THR A 187 10.89 43.43 45.79
#